data_AF-A0A2X3KN92-F1
#
_entry.id   AF-A0A2X3KN92-F1
#
_cell.length_a   1.000
_cell.length_b   1.000
_cell.length_c   1.000
_cell.angle_alpha   90.00
_cell.angle_beta   90.00
_cell.angle_gamma   90.00
#
_symmetry.space_group_name_H-M   'P 1'
#
loop_
_entity.id
_entity.type
_entity.pdbx_description
1 polymer ?
#
loop_
_entity_poly.entity_id
_entity_poly.type
_entity_poly.pdbx_seq_one_letter_code
_entity_poly.pdbx_strand_id
1 'polypeptide(L)'
;MRVHFIVHESFEAPGAYETWAINQGHDVTYSRVYAGDRLPDDAVGIDFLIVMGGPQDPDTTLEECPHFNAKAEQALIASAVKTGKR
;
A
#
# COMPACT_ATOMS: atom_id res chain seq x y z
N MET A 1 15.31 1.39 -6.35
CA MET A 1 14.54 1.18 -5.11
C MET A 1 13.30 0.39 -5.47
N ARG A 2 12.79 -0.43 -4.55
CA ARG A 2 11.48 -1.06 -4.67
C ARG A 2 10.43 -0.18 -4.00
N VAL A 3 9.62 0.51 -4.82
CA VAL A 3 8.48 1.32 -4.40
C VAL A 3 7.24 0.43 -4.39
N HIS A 4 6.56 0.35 -3.25
CA HIS A 4 5.35 -0.45 -3.09
C HIS A 4 4.14 0.44 -2.84
N PHE A 5 3.09 0.26 -3.63
CA PHE A 5 1.83 0.97 -3.49
C PHE A 5 0.77 0.09 -2.83
N ILE A 6 0.08 0.62 -1.82
CA ILE A 6 -1.20 0.06 -1.35
C ILE A 6 -2.33 0.86 -2.03
N VAL A 7 -3.20 0.17 -2.76
CA VAL A 7 -4.29 0.79 -3.54
C VAL A 7 -5.63 0.27 -3.05
N HIS A 8 -6.44 1.16 -2.48
CA HIS A 8 -7.69 0.79 -1.79
C HIS A 8 -8.89 0.63 -2.70
N GLU A 9 -8.92 1.30 -3.84
CA GLU A 9 -10.01 1.21 -4.84
C GLU A 9 -9.49 1.43 -6.26
N SER A 10 -10.25 0.96 -7.27
CA SER A 10 -9.84 1.05 -8.68
C SER A 10 -9.68 2.49 -9.18
N PHE A 11 -10.38 3.44 -8.55
CA PHE A 11 -10.33 4.86 -8.89
C PHE A 11 -9.27 5.65 -8.10
N GLU A 12 -8.64 5.06 -7.08
CA GLU A 12 -7.55 5.66 -6.28
C GLU A 12 -6.18 5.34 -6.90
N ALA A 13 -6.05 5.60 -8.20
CA ALA A 13 -4.87 5.22 -8.96
C ALA A 13 -3.60 5.97 -8.48
N PRO A 14 -2.43 5.29 -8.42
CA PRO A 14 -1.15 5.91 -8.07
C PRO A 14 -0.73 7.14 -8.89
N GLY A 15 -1.24 7.29 -10.11
CA GLY A 15 -1.12 8.51 -10.93
C GLY A 15 0.30 9.06 -11.02
N ALA A 16 0.47 10.32 -10.59
CA ALA A 16 1.76 11.01 -10.66
C ALA A 16 2.88 10.32 -9.85
N TYR A 17 2.55 9.62 -8.75
CA TYR A 17 3.53 8.89 -7.94
C TYR A 17 4.11 7.69 -8.69
N GLU A 18 3.25 6.91 -9.37
CA GLU A 18 3.70 5.80 -10.21
C GLU A 18 4.54 6.31 -11.39
N THR A 19 4.07 7.38 -12.05
CA THR A 19 4.80 7.99 -13.16
C THR A 19 6.19 8.45 -12.72
N TRP A 20 6.30 9.07 -11.55
CA TRP A 20 7.58 9.44 -10.96
C TRP A 20 8.47 8.23 -10.70
N ALA A 21 7.94 7.19 -10.04
CA ALA A 21 8.73 6.00 -9.67
C ALA A 21 9.28 5.28 -10.92
N ILE A 22 8.45 5.12 -11.96
CA ILE A 22 8.84 4.55 -13.24
C ILE A 22 9.91 5.41 -13.90
N ASN A 23 9.72 6.73 -13.97
CA ASN A 23 10.67 7.65 -14.60
C ASN A 23 12.03 7.72 -13.88
N GLN A 24 12.06 7.42 -12.58
CA GLN A 24 13.30 7.31 -11.79
C GLN A 24 13.94 5.90 -11.90
N GLY A 25 13.39 5.00 -12.70
CA GLY A 25 13.90 3.63 -12.86
C GLY A 25 13.75 2.78 -11.60
N HIS A 26 12.75 3.07 -10.77
CA HIS A 26 12.46 2.25 -9.60
C HIS A 26 11.65 1.00 -9.98
N ASP A 27 11.82 -0.06 -9.19
CA ASP A 27 10.97 -1.25 -9.27
C ASP A 27 9.64 -0.93 -8.59
N VAL A 28 8.53 -1.05 -9.32
CA VAL A 28 7.20 -0.65 -8.85
C VAL A 28 6.35 -1.90 -8.61
N THR A 29 5.84 -2.02 -7.39
CA THR A 29 4.98 -3.13 -6.99
C THR A 29 3.72 -2.63 -6.28
N TYR A 30 2.69 -3.48 -6.18
CA TYR A 30 1.36 -3.07 -5.70
C TYR A 30 0.74 -4.13 -4.81
N SER A 31 -0.09 -3.69 -3.89
CA SER A 31 -1.18 -4.45 -3.27
C SER A 31 -2.49 -3.74 -3.62
N ARG A 32 -3.21 -4.23 -4.63
CA ARG A 32 -4.56 -3.73 -4.99
C ARG A 32 -5.58 -4.47 -4.15
N VAL A 33 -5.79 -4.02 -2.92
CA VAL A 33 -6.57 -4.78 -1.93
C VAL A 33 -8.02 -4.99 -2.41
N TYR A 34 -8.61 -4.01 -3.11
CA TYR A 34 -9.93 -4.16 -3.76
C TYR A 34 -10.01 -5.29 -4.80
N ALA A 35 -8.87 -5.68 -5.39
CA ALA A 35 -8.78 -6.77 -6.35
C ALA A 35 -8.45 -8.12 -5.68
N GLY A 36 -8.41 -8.18 -4.35
CA GLY A 36 -8.11 -9.37 -3.57
C GLY A 36 -6.60 -9.61 -3.34
N ASP A 37 -5.73 -8.67 -3.73
CA ASP A 37 -4.32 -8.76 -3.39
C ASP A 37 -4.14 -8.72 -1.86
N ARG A 38 -3.23 -9.57 -1.36
CA ARG A 38 -2.85 -9.56 0.05
C ARG A 38 -1.79 -8.49 0.29
N LEU A 39 -1.88 -7.83 1.44
CA LEU A 39 -0.78 -7.02 1.95
C LEU A 39 0.42 -7.91 2.29
N PRO A 40 1.66 -7.43 2.06
CA PRO A 40 2.86 -8.04 2.62
C PRO A 40 2.77 -8.16 4.14
N ASP A 41 3.32 -9.25 4.69
CA ASP A 41 3.35 -9.45 6.14
C ASP A 41 4.28 -8.44 6.85
N ASP A 42 5.31 -7.94 6.14
CA ASP A 42 6.24 -6.92 6.61
C ASP A 42 6.81 -6.08 5.46
N ALA A 43 7.66 -5.10 5.79
CA ALA A 43 8.29 -4.21 4.83
C ALA A 43 9.61 -4.76 4.24
N VAL A 44 9.93 -6.05 4.43
CA VAL A 44 11.17 -6.63 3.88
C VAL A 44 11.12 -6.59 2.35
N GLY A 45 12.19 -6.07 1.76
CA GLY A 45 12.28 -5.88 0.32
C GLY A 45 11.49 -4.67 -0.21
N ILE A 46 10.87 -3.87 0.64
CA ILE A 46 10.32 -2.55 0.29
C ILE A 46 11.34 -1.49 0.68
N ASP A 47 11.59 -0.53 -0.21
CA ASP A 47 12.45 0.64 0.07
C ASP A 47 11.64 1.91 0.33
N PHE A 48 10.47 2.01 -0.30
CA PHE A 48 9.54 3.14 -0.17
C PHE A 48 8.10 2.61 -0.20
N LEU A 49 7.31 2.89 0.84
CA LEU A 49 5.90 2.52 0.91
C LEU A 49 5.01 3.73 0.62
N ILE A 50 4.10 3.62 -0.34
CA ILE A 50 3.10 4.66 -0.65
C ILE A 50 1.71 4.07 -0.40
N VAL A 51 0.96 4.72 0.49
CA VAL A 51 -0.42 4.35 0.82
C VAL A 51 -1.34 5.33 0.11
N MET A 52 -2.14 4.85 -0.83
CA MET A 52 -3.07 5.70 -1.58
C MET A 52 -4.29 6.10 -0.74
N GLY A 53 -5.09 7.03 -1.25
CA GLY A 53 -6.40 7.34 -0.67
C GLY A 53 -7.36 6.15 -0.78
N GLY A 54 -8.53 6.31 -0.17
CA GLY A 54 -9.60 5.32 -0.18
C GLY A 54 -10.88 5.89 0.44
N PRO A 55 -12.06 5.36 0.08
CA PRO A 55 -13.32 5.75 0.72
C PRO A 55 -13.47 5.22 2.15
N GLN A 56 -12.59 4.30 2.58
CA GLN A 56 -12.67 3.65 3.90
C GLN A 56 -12.18 4.56 5.03
N ASP A 57 -12.80 4.41 6.20
CA ASP A 57 -12.30 4.95 7.47
C ASP A 57 -11.27 3.98 8.09
N PRO A 58 -10.21 4.44 8.78
CA PRO A 58 -9.30 3.56 9.54
C PRO A 58 -9.99 2.61 10.55
N ASP A 59 -11.20 2.93 11.01
CA ASP A 59 -12.01 2.07 11.89
C ASP A 59 -12.87 1.04 11.12
N THR A 60 -12.90 1.09 9.79
CA THR A 60 -13.66 0.16 8.94
C THR A 60 -13.26 -1.29 9.22
N THR A 61 -14.26 -2.13 9.48
CA THR A 61 -14.07 -3.54 9.77
C THR A 61 -14.07 -4.40 8.51
N LEU A 62 -13.53 -5.62 8.62
CA LEU A 62 -13.61 -6.62 7.55
C LEU A 62 -15.05 -7.07 7.23
N GLU A 63 -15.99 -6.90 8.16
CA GLU A 63 -17.40 -7.20 7.89
C GLU A 63 -18.04 -6.13 7.00
N GLU A 64 -17.66 -4.87 7.19
CA GLU A 64 -18.11 -3.74 6.37
C GLU A 64 -17.42 -3.70 5.01
N CYS A 65 -16.13 -4.04 4.99
CA CYS A 65 -15.30 -4.01 3.78
C CYS A 65 -14.34 -5.23 3.77
N PRO A 66 -14.75 -6.38 3.21
CA PRO A 66 -13.97 -7.63 3.28
C PRO A 66 -12.58 -7.56 2.66
N HIS A 67 -12.35 -6.61 1.76
CA HIS A 67 -11.05 -6.40 1.12
C HIS A 67 -10.15 -5.41 1.86
N PHE A 68 -10.67 -4.62 2.81
CA PHE A 68 -9.89 -3.62 3.54
C PHE A 68 -9.56 -4.09 4.96
N ASN A 69 -8.30 -4.40 5.20
CA ASN A 69 -7.81 -4.79 6.52
C ASN A 69 -6.95 -3.68 7.14
N ALA A 70 -7.60 -2.70 7.77
CA ALA A 70 -6.93 -1.55 8.40
C ALA A 70 -5.81 -1.97 9.39
N LYS A 71 -6.03 -3.05 10.16
CA LYS A 71 -5.06 -3.55 11.14
C LYS A 71 -3.80 -4.11 10.47
N ALA A 72 -3.96 -4.84 9.36
CA ALA A 72 -2.82 -5.38 8.61
C ALA A 72 -2.02 -4.25 7.93
N GLU A 73 -2.70 -3.23 7.41
CA GLU A 73 -2.04 -2.05 6.84
C GLU A 73 -1.24 -1.28 7.90
N GLN A 74 -1.84 -1.00 9.06
CA GLN A 74 -1.13 -0.36 10.17
C GLN A 74 0.09 -1.17 10.62
N ALA A 75 0.01 -2.50 10.63
CA ALA A 75 1.14 -3.37 10.95
C ALA A 75 2.27 -3.26 9.89
N LEU A 76 1.92 -3.20 8.61
CA LEU A 76 2.87 -3.00 7.52
C LEU A 76 3.55 -1.63 7.60
N ILE A 77 2.78 -0.56 7.84
CA ILE A 77 3.31 0.80 8.05
C ILE A 77 4.25 0.82 9.25
N ALA A 78 3.86 0.22 10.37
CA ALA A 78 4.72 0.14 11.56
C ALA A 78 6.03 -0.61 11.27
N SER A 79 5.98 -1.67 10.46
CA SER A 79 7.15 -2.42 10.01
C SER A 79 8.08 -1.57 9.12
N ALA A 80 7.51 -0.80 8.20
CA ALA A 80 8.25 0.14 7.34
C ALA A 80 8.98 1.21 8.18
N VAL A 81 8.27 1.86 9.11
CA VAL A 81 8.86 2.86 10.02
C VAL A 81 9.97 2.25 10.88
N LYS A 82 9.73 1.08 11.48
CA LYS A 82 10.70 0.39 12.33
C LYS A 82 12.00 0.04 11.58
N THR A 83 11.90 -0.25 10.29
CA THR A 83 13.05 -0.63 9.45
C THR A 83 13.64 0.54 8.66
N GLY A 84 13.21 1.78 8.97
CA GLY A 84 13.75 3.00 8.36
C GLY A 84 13.42 3.14 6.88
N LYS A 85 12.32 2.51 6.43
CA LYS A 85 11.80 2.71 5.08
C LYS A 85 11.15 4.07 4.99
N ARG A 86 11.19 4.64 3.80
CA ARG A 86 10.49 5.89 3.50
C ARG A 86 9.02 5.64 3.24
#